data_AF-A0A5N9EM54-F1
#
_entry.id   AF-A0A5N9EM54-F1
#
_cell.length_a   1.000
_cell.length_b   1.000
_cell.length_c   1.000
_cell.angle_alpha   90.00
_cell.angle_beta   90.00
_cell.angle_gamma   90.00
#
_symmetry.space_group_name_H-M   'P 1'
#
loop_
_entity.id
_entity.type
_entity.pdbx_description
1 polymer ?
#
loop_
_entity_poly.entity_id
_entity_poly.type
_entity_poly.pdbx_seq_one_letter_code
_entity_poly.pdbx_strand_id
1 'polypeptide(L)'
;MLQLPNIADTVERVRPALVSIVARIVSQDRFVRQSTGFGSGTRVIFDESGLVLTNNHVIDGGVEITITWDDGTQVEAELIGADLLSDLAVLQSPGDGYPFLPLH
;
A
#
# COMPACT_ATOMS: atom_id res chain seq x y z
N MET A 1 34.73 12.18 -15.48
CA MET A 1 34.46 10.84 -14.93
C MET A 1 32.96 10.61 -15.04
N LEU A 2 32.53 9.51 -15.68
CA LEU A 2 31.13 9.12 -15.68
C LEU A 2 30.82 8.54 -14.29
N GLN A 3 30.02 9.25 -13.50
CA GLN A 3 29.49 8.74 -12.24
C GLN A 3 28.50 7.63 -12.60
N LEU A 4 28.82 6.39 -12.25
CA LEU A 4 27.91 5.27 -12.47
C LEU A 4 26.62 5.54 -11.69
N PRO A 5 25.43 5.26 -12.25
CA PRO A 5 24.19 5.43 -11.52
C PRO A 5 24.26 4.64 -10.22
N ASN A 6 24.09 5.33 -9.09
CA ASN A 6 24.13 4.76 -7.77
C ASN A 6 22.73 4.27 -7.38
N ILE A 7 22.64 3.01 -6.95
CA ILE A 7 21.39 2.43 -6.47
C ILE A 7 20.93 3.16 -5.20
N ALA A 8 21.85 3.61 -4.35
CA ALA A 8 21.50 4.35 -3.13
C ALA A 8 20.74 5.64 -3.45
N ASP A 9 21.20 6.42 -4.42
CA ASP A 9 20.54 7.68 -4.83
C ASP A 9 19.12 7.41 -5.39
N THR A 10 18.94 6.28 -6.10
CA THR A 10 17.62 5.88 -6.61
C THR A 10 16.68 5.47 -5.47
N VAL A 11 17.20 4.71 -4.51
CA VAL A 11 16.44 4.32 -3.32
C VAL A 11 16.06 5.56 -2.51
N GLU A 12 16.98 6.48 -2.25
CA GLU A 12 16.69 7.73 -1.54
C GLU A 12 15.61 8.56 -2.21
N ARG A 13 15.58 8.60 -3.55
CA ARG A 13 14.56 9.30 -4.30
C ARG A 13 13.18 8.63 -4.25
N VAL A 14 13.14 7.30 -4.19
CA VAL A 14 11.89 6.51 -4.24
C VAL A 14 11.27 6.32 -2.86
N ARG A 15 12.09 6.24 -1.82
CA ARG A 15 11.67 5.92 -0.43
C ARG A 15 10.48 6.73 0.08
N PRO A 16 10.38 8.05 -0.12
CA PRO A 16 9.24 8.83 0.40
C PRO A 16 7.90 8.39 -0.20
N ALA A 17 7.89 7.90 -1.44
CA ALA A 17 6.67 7.45 -2.11
C ALA A 17 6.31 5.98 -1.80
N LEU A 18 7.06 5.32 -0.92
CA LEU A 18 6.79 3.95 -0.50
C LEU A 18 6.01 3.93 0.80
N VAL A 19 4.95 3.14 0.83
CA VAL A 19 4.14 2.91 2.03
C VAL A 19 4.08 1.44 2.38
N SER A 20 3.91 1.16 3.67
CA SER A 20 3.55 -0.16 4.16
C SER A 20 2.03 -0.24 4.27
N ILE A 21 1.43 -1.32 3.80
CA ILE A 21 0.00 -1.57 4.04
C ILE A 21 -0.17 -2.89 4.75
N VAL A 22 -0.99 -2.83 5.79
CA VAL A 22 -1.42 -3.98 6.57
C VAL A 22 -2.93 -4.12 6.41
N ALA A 23 -3.37 -5.25 5.87
CA ALA A 23 -4.79 -5.61 5.82
C ALA A 23 -5.09 -6.61 6.94
N ARG A 24 -5.99 -6.25 7.86
CA ARG A 24 -6.49 -7.18 8.88
C ARG A 24 -7.60 -8.01 8.25
N ILE A 25 -7.40 -9.32 8.20
CA ILE A 25 -8.38 -10.29 7.68
C ILE A 25 -9.03 -10.97 8.87
N VAL A 26 -10.35 -10.81 9.05
CA VAL A 26 -11.10 -11.55 10.07
C VAL A 26 -11.81 -12.71 9.39
N SER A 27 -11.27 -13.91 9.55
CA SER A 27 -11.91 -15.14 9.06
C SER A 27 -12.67 -15.81 10.19
N GLN A 28 -13.91 -16.21 9.93
CA GLN A 28 -14.75 -16.95 10.86
C GLN A 28 -14.85 -18.40 10.38
N ASP A 29 -14.29 -19.33 11.14
CA ASP A 29 -14.38 -20.75 10.82
C ASP A 29 -15.80 -21.29 11.09
N ARG A 30 -16.14 -22.45 10.54
CA ARG A 30 -17.42 -23.18 10.67
C ARG A 30 -17.85 -23.45 12.12
N PHE A 31 -16.94 -23.29 13.07
CA PHE A 31 -17.17 -23.41 14.51
C PHE A 31 -17.35 -22.06 15.22
N VAL A 32 -17.61 -20.96 14.49
CA VAL A 32 -17.76 -19.59 15.03
C VAL A 32 -16.49 -19.14 15.79
N ARG A 33 -15.32 -19.63 15.36
CA ARG A 33 -14.04 -19.20 15.91
C ARG A 33 -13.49 -18.11 15.00
N GLN A 34 -13.32 -16.90 15.55
CA GLN A 34 -12.65 -15.83 14.84
C GLN A 34 -11.14 -16.09 14.84
N SER A 35 -10.53 -16.12 13.66
CA SER A 35 -9.08 -16.08 13.49
C SER A 35 -8.70 -14.80 12.76
N THR A 36 -7.73 -14.06 13.30
CA THR A 36 -7.19 -12.85 12.66
C THR A 36 -5.97 -13.23 11.84
N GLY A 37 -6.03 -12.98 10.53
CA GLY A 37 -4.90 -13.01 9.62
C GLY A 37 -4.45 -11.59 9.26
N PHE A 38 -3.24 -11.47 8.72
CA PHE A 38 -2.69 -10.19 8.24
C PHE A 38 -2.10 -10.37 6.85
N GLY A 39 -2.48 -9.50 5.91
CA GLY A 39 -1.74 -9.27 4.67
C GLY A 39 -0.79 -8.10 4.86
N SER A 40 0.47 -8.21 4.42
CA SER A 40 1.47 -7.13 4.54
C SER A 40 2.31 -7.02 3.27
N GLY A 41 2.71 -5.80 2.90
CA GLY A 41 3.57 -5.53 1.75
C GLY A 41 3.88 -4.05 1.52
N THR A 42 4.94 -3.78 0.76
CA THR A 42 5.39 -2.43 0.35
C THR A 42 4.75 -2.01 -0.96
N ARG A 43 4.32 -0.76 -1.07
CA ARG A 43 3.56 -0.24 -2.20
C ARG A 43 3.97 1.17 -2.59
N VAL A 44 3.48 1.61 -3.74
CA VAL A 44 3.81 2.89 -4.35
C VAL A 44 2.60 3.81 -4.36
N ILE A 45 2.81 5.05 -3.90
CA ILE A 45 1.89 6.16 -4.11
C ILE A 45 2.17 6.75 -5.48
N PHE A 46 1.12 6.95 -6.28
CA PHE A 46 1.29 7.44 -7.64
C PHE A 46 0.71 8.85 -7.87
N ASP A 47 0.04 9.47 -6.89
CA ASP A 47 -0.34 10.88 -6.95
C ASP A 47 -0.38 11.61 -5.58
N GLU A 48 -0.43 12.94 -5.63
CA GLU A 48 -0.50 13.83 -4.45
C GLU A 48 -1.82 13.72 -3.68
N SER A 49 -2.84 13.10 -4.28
CA SER A 49 -4.19 12.96 -3.70
C SER A 49 -4.33 11.77 -2.77
N GLY A 50 -3.26 10.98 -2.60
CA GLY A 50 -3.24 9.83 -1.70
C GLY A 50 -3.73 8.53 -2.34
N LEU A 51 -3.69 8.42 -3.67
CA LEU A 51 -3.94 7.15 -4.34
C LEU A 51 -2.74 6.20 -4.22
N VAL A 52 -3.02 4.99 -3.74
CA VAL A 52 -2.02 3.96 -3.50
C VAL A 52 -2.30 2.73 -4.34
N LEU A 53 -1.30 2.30 -5.11
CA LEU A 53 -1.37 1.09 -5.92
C LEU A 53 -0.80 -0.10 -5.16
N THR A 54 -1.53 -1.22 -5.18
CA THR A 54 -1.14 -2.46 -4.53
C THR A 54 -1.52 -3.69 -5.33
N ASN A 55 -1.02 -4.85 -4.91
CA ASN A 55 -1.58 -6.13 -5.33
C ASN A 55 -2.92 -6.40 -4.64
N ASN A 56 -3.88 -6.91 -5.40
CA ASN A 56 -5.19 -7.25 -4.88
C ASN A 56 -5.11 -8.32 -3.76
N HIS A 57 -4.31 -9.38 -3.94
CA HIS A 57 -4.24 -10.48 -2.97
C HIS A 57 -3.79 -10.06 -1.56
N VAL A 58 -3.16 -8.89 -1.41
CA VAL A 58 -2.70 -8.43 -0.11
C VAL A 58 -3.84 -7.75 0.68
N ILE A 59 -4.84 -7.21 -0.01
CA ILE A 59 -6.02 -6.58 0.61
C ILE A 59 -7.29 -7.44 0.53
N ASP A 60 -7.26 -8.54 -0.23
CA ASP A 60 -8.38 -9.45 -0.39
C ASP A 60 -8.83 -10.07 0.95
N GLY A 61 -10.13 -10.06 1.20
CA GLY A 61 -10.73 -10.48 2.47
C GLY A 61 -10.40 -9.60 3.70
N GLY A 62 -9.66 -8.50 3.51
CA GLY A 62 -9.36 -7.53 4.55
C GLY A 62 -10.62 -6.78 5.00
N VAL A 63 -10.85 -6.70 6.31
CA VAL A 63 -11.94 -5.91 6.90
C VAL A 63 -11.51 -4.50 7.31
N GLU A 64 -10.21 -4.28 7.42
CA GLU A 64 -9.57 -3.02 7.79
C GLU A 64 -8.24 -2.94 7.05
N ILE A 65 -8.03 -1.86 6.29
CA ILE A 65 -6.81 -1.63 5.50
C ILE A 65 -6.10 -0.41 6.08
N THR A 66 -4.95 -0.62 6.70
CA THR A 66 -4.15 0.44 7.31
C THR A 66 -2.92 0.72 6.46
N ILE A 67 -2.72 1.99 6.11
CA ILE A 67 -1.51 2.49 5.46
C ILE A 67 -0.61 3.09 6.54
N THR A 68 0.65 2.71 6.54
CA THR A 68 1.70 3.27 7.40
C THR A 68 2.70 4.03 6.53
N TRP A 69 2.79 5.33 6.77
CA TRP A 69 3.70 6.27 6.12
C TRP A 69 5.12 6.14 6.68
N ASP A 70 6.10 6.72 5.98
CA ASP A 70 7.51 6.64 6.35
C ASP A 70 7.85 7.34 7.68
N ASP A 71 7.08 8.37 8.03
CA ASP A 71 7.10 9.06 9.32
C ASP A 71 6.45 8.25 10.47
N GLY A 72 5.86 7.10 10.16
CA GLY A 72 5.16 6.22 11.09
C GLY A 72 3.66 6.54 11.28
N THR A 73 3.14 7.56 10.60
CA THR A 73 1.71 7.90 10.62
C THR A 73 0.90 6.73 10.07
N GLN A 74 -0.20 6.39 10.76
CA GLN A 74 -1.11 5.32 10.35
C GLN A 74 -2.48 5.88 10.04
N VAL A 75 -3.02 5.48 8.89
CA VAL A 75 -4.34 5.92 8.43
C VAL A 75 -5.10 4.73 7.85
N GLU A 76 -6.41 4.70 8.10
CA GLU A 76 -7.30 3.76 7.43
C GLU A 76 -7.56 4.23 5.99
N ALA A 77 -7.48 3.32 5.03
CA ALA A 77 -7.69 3.61 3.62
C ALA A 77 -8.89 2.84 3.06
N GLU A 78 -9.53 3.44 2.07
CA GLU A 78 -10.69 2.88 1.41
C GLU A 78 -10.30 2.22 0.09
N LEU A 79 -10.96 1.11 -0.26
CA LEU A 79 -10.79 0.48 -1.56
C LEU A 79 -11.57 1.25 -2.63
N ILE A 80 -10.86 1.77 -3.63
CA ILE A 80 -11.47 2.43 -4.79
C ILE A 80 -11.84 1.40 -5.86
N GLY A 81 -10.97 0.42 -6.09
CA GLY A 81 -11.22 -0.65 -7.04
C GLY A 81 -10.12 -1.69 -7.07
N ALA A 82 -10.44 -2.88 -7.59
CA ALA A 82 -9.50 -3.98 -7.76
C ALA A 82 -9.74 -4.70 -9.09
N ASP A 83 -8.65 -5.20 -9.67
CA ASP A 83 -8.64 -6.11 -10.80
C ASP A 83 -8.00 -7.44 -10.38
N LEU A 84 -8.83 -8.48 -10.34
CA LEU A 84 -8.42 -9.84 -9.98
C LEU A 84 -7.50 -10.46 -11.04
N LEU A 85 -7.62 -10.08 -12.32
CA LEU A 85 -6.88 -10.70 -13.41
C LEU A 85 -5.42 -10.25 -13.44
N SER A 86 -5.17 -8.96 -13.18
CA SER A 86 -3.82 -8.41 -13.07
C SER A 86 -3.27 -8.45 -11.65
N ASP A 87 -4.06 -8.90 -10.67
CA ASP A 87 -3.73 -8.85 -9.24
C ASP A 87 -3.37 -7.42 -8.79
N LEU A 88 -4.17 -6.42 -9.15
CA LEU A 88 -3.95 -5.01 -8.77
C LEU A 88 -5.15 -4.44 -8.01
N ALA A 89 -4.90 -3.48 -7.14
CA ALA A 89 -5.92 -2.70 -6.45
C ALA A 89 -5.46 -1.27 -6.20
N VAL A 90 -6.41 -0.35 -6.20
CA VAL A 90 -6.23 1.08 -5.92
C VAL A 90 -6.96 1.41 -4.63
N LEU A 91 -6.23 2.02 -3.70
CA LEU A 91 -6.73 2.47 -2.41
C LEU A 91 -6.67 3.99 -2.34
N GLN A 92 -7.57 4.58 -1.56
CA GLN A 92 -7.58 6.00 -1.24
C GLN A 92 -7.21 6.19 0.22
N SER A 93 -6.15 6.96 0.45
CA SER A 93 -5.78 7.44 1.78
C SER A 93 -6.40 8.82 2.06
N PRO A 94 -6.85 9.11 3.30
CA PRO A 94 -7.33 10.44 3.65
C PRO A 94 -6.17 11.43 3.79
N GLY A 95 -6.22 12.55 3.07
CA GLY A 95 -5.20 13.61 3.11
C GLY A 95 -4.70 13.98 1.72
N ASP A 96 -3.81 14.95 1.65
CA ASP A 96 -3.16 15.43 0.42
C ASP A 96 -1.69 15.79 0.67
N GLY A 97 -0.98 16.14 -0.40
CA GLY A 97 0.42 16.56 -0.33
C GLY A 97 1.40 15.42 -0.04
N TYR A 98 0.99 14.19 -0.30
CA TYR A 98 1.83 13.01 -0.10
C TYR A 98 2.96 12.96 -1.15
N PRO A 99 4.18 12.56 -0.75
CA PRO A 99 5.23 12.24 -1.71
C PRO A 99 4.77 11.09 -2.62
N PHE A 100 4.89 11.27 -3.93
CA PHE A 100 4.45 10.30 -4.92
C PHE A 100 5.53 10.07 -5.99
N LEU A 101 5.40 8.95 -6.71
CA LEU A 101 6.20 8.69 -7.89
C LEU A 101 5.32 8.83 -9.13
N PRO A 102 5.58 9.82 -10.00
CA PRO A 102 4.84 9.95 -11.24
C PRO A 102 5.08 8.72 -12.11
N LEU A 103 4.00 8.10 -12.56
CA LEU A 103 4.02 7.06 -13.57
C LEU A 103 4.08 7.75 -14.94
N HIS A 104 5.19 7.61 -15.66
CA HIS A 104 5.41 8.14 -16.99
C HIS A 104 5.26 7.07 -18.07
#